data_AF-A0A3A1XGF9-F1
#
_entry.id   AF-A0A3A1XGF9-F1
#
_cell.length_a   1.000
_cell.length_b   1.000
_cell.length_c   1.000
_cell.angle_alpha   90.00
_cell.angle_beta   90.00
_cell.angle_gamma   90.00
#
_symmetry.space_group_name_H-M   'P 1'
#
loop_
_entity.id
_entity.type
_entity.pdbx_description
1 polymer ?
#
loop_
_entity_poly.entity_id
_entity_poly.type
_entity_poly.pdbx_seq_one_letter_code
_entity_poly.pdbx_strand_id
1 'polypeptide(L)' 'VSVGDTPIVIRRKLHIAEPMSIDEALYEMELIGHDFFLFVNKETMRPSVVYRRHGWSYGVFEIDTPENVDKQK' A
#
# COMPACT_ATOMS: atom_id res chain seq x y z
N VAL A 1 -23.22 -6.77 19.42
CA VAL A 1 -23.60 -5.45 18.89
C VAL A 1 -23.69 -5.58 17.38
N SER A 2 -24.89 -5.48 16.82
CA SER A 2 -25.12 -5.50 15.38
C SER A 2 -24.54 -4.21 14.78
N VAL A 3 -23.65 -4.34 13.80
CA VAL A 3 -23.07 -3.22 13.04
C VAL A 3 -24.17 -2.72 12.10
N GLY A 4 -25.08 -1.89 12.62
CA GLY A 4 -26.31 -1.48 11.91
C GLY A 4 -26.42 0.01 11.60
N ASP A 5 -26.06 0.90 12.53
CA ASP A 5 -26.54 2.29 12.46
C ASP A 5 -25.45 3.35 12.71
N THR A 6 -24.23 3.13 12.21
CA THR A 6 -23.22 4.20 12.12
C THR A 6 -23.23 4.73 10.69
N PRO A 7 -23.35 6.05 10.44
CA PRO A 7 -23.37 6.62 9.07
C PRO A 7 -22.01 6.51 8.34
N ILE A 8 -21.05 5.78 8.90
CA ILE A 8 -19.72 5.59 8.35
C ILE A 8 -19.79 4.51 7.28
N VAL A 9 -19.84 4.93 6.02
CA VAL A 9 -19.77 4.02 4.87
C VAL A 9 -18.32 3.69 4.57
N ILE A 10 -17.91 2.45 4.86
CA ILE A 10 -16.60 1.94 4.49
C ILE A 10 -16.64 1.49 3.03
N ARG A 11 -15.92 2.18 2.15
CA ARG A 11 -15.75 1.76 0.75
C ARG A 11 -14.59 0.79 0.65
N ARG A 12 -14.81 -0.34 -0.03
CA ARG A 12 -13.77 -1.33 -0.34
C ARG A 12 -13.39 -1.24 -1.81
N LYS A 13 -12.10 -1.11 -2.09
CA LYS A 13 -11.53 -1.23 -3.43
C LYS A 13 -10.51 -2.36 -3.40
N LEU A 14 -10.71 -3.37 -4.25
CA LEU A 14 -9.69 -4.38 -4.53
C LEU A 14 -9.04 -4.02 -5.85
N HIS A 15 -7.72 -3.87 -5.85
CA HIS A 15 -6.95 -3.61 -7.06
C HIS A 15 -6.01 -4.79 -7.29
N ILE A 16 -6.04 -5.33 -8.50
CA ILE A 16 -5.04 -6.32 -8.94
C ILE A 16 -3.87 -5.50 -9.47
N ALA A 17 -2.75 -5.56 -8.77
CA ALA A 17 -1.53 -4.83 -9.12
C ALA A 17 -0.43 -5.82 -9.50
N GLU A 18 0.27 -5.53 -10.58
CA GLU A 18 1.53 -6.20 -10.88
C GLU A 18 2.65 -5.67 -9.96
N PRO A 19 3.65 -6.48 -9.60
CA PRO A 19 4.77 -6.01 -8.80
C PRO A 19 5.52 -4.87 -9.50
N MET A 20 5.74 -3.77 -8.76
CA MET A 20 6.38 -2.55 -9.26
C MET A 20 7.44 -2.04 -8.29
N SER A 21 8.34 -1.20 -8.79
CA SER A 21 9.33 -0.49 -7.99
C SER A 21 8.69 0.64 -7.16
N ILE A 22 9.44 1.14 -6.19
CA ILE A 22 9.01 2.28 -5.35
C ILE A 22 8.81 3.53 -6.21
N ASP A 23 9.67 3.78 -7.20
CA ASP A 23 9.57 4.96 -8.07
C ASP A 23 8.31 4.92 -8.95
N GLU A 24 7.98 3.75 -9.51
CA GLU A 24 6.73 3.54 -10.26
C GLU A 24 5.50 3.76 -9.35
N ALA A 25 5.54 3.24 -8.12
CA ALA A 25 4.46 3.43 -7.15
C ALA A 25 4.29 4.92 -6.75
N LEU A 26 5.39 5.68 -6.61
CA LEU A 26 5.34 7.12 -6.35
C LEU A 26 4.75 7.88 -7.54
N TYR A 27 5.13 7.52 -8.76
CA TYR A 27 4.59 8.13 -9.98
C TYR A 27 3.06 7.94 -10.06
N GLU A 28 2.57 6.72 -9.85
CA GLU A 28 1.13 6.42 -9.84
C GLU A 28 0.39 7.14 -8.69
N MET A 29 1.01 7.20 -7.50
CA MET A 29 0.46 7.94 -6.36
C MET A 29 0.26 9.43 -6.69
N GLU A 30 1.26 10.06 -7.32
CA GLU A 30 1.20 11.45 -7.75
C GLU A 30 0.18 11.67 -8.87
N LEU A 31 0.10 10.75 -9.84
CA LEU A 31 -0.83 10.82 -10.97
C LEU A 31 -2.30 10.78 -10.51
N ILE A 32 -2.62 9.90 -9.56
CA ILE A 32 -3.98 9.79 -9.00
C ILE A 32 -4.24 10.90 -7.96
N GLY A 33 -3.18 11.51 -7.43
CA GLY A 33 -3.26 12.56 -6.41
C GLY A 33 -3.68 12.02 -5.04
N HIS A 34 -3.29 10.79 -4.72
CA HIS A 34 -3.57 10.18 -3.41
C HIS A 34 -2.44 10.45 -2.41
N ASP A 35 -2.77 10.41 -1.11
CA ASP A 35 -1.78 10.55 -0.04
C ASP A 35 -1.02 9.25 0.24
N PHE A 36 -1.55 8.11 -0.23
CA PHE A 36 -0.93 6.80 -0.13
C PHE A 36 -1.24 5.95 -1.36
N PHE A 37 -0.38 5.00 -1.67
CA PHE A 37 -0.55 4.05 -2.76
C PHE A 37 -0.07 2.66 -2.36
N LEU A 38 -0.97 1.67 -2.48
CA LEU A 38 -0.71 0.26 -2.15
C LEU A 38 -0.20 -0.47 -3.39
N PHE A 39 0.87 -1.24 -3.23
CA PHE A 39 1.50 -1.99 -4.32
C PHE A 39 2.20 -3.25 -3.80
N VAL A 40 2.70 -4.08 -4.70
CA VAL A 40 3.63 -5.17 -4.37
C VAL A 40 5.02 -4.72 -4.79
N ASN A 41 5.97 -4.65 -3.87
CA ASN A 41 7.33 -4.24 -4.20
C ASN A 41 8.01 -5.34 -5.04
N LYS A 42 8.49 -4.98 -6.23
CA LYS A 42 9.14 -5.89 -7.17
C LYS A 42 10.43 -6.52 -6.64
N GLU A 43 11.16 -5.82 -5.78
CA GLU A 43 12.44 -6.31 -5.24
C GLU A 43 12.23 -7.30 -4.09
N THR A 44 11.31 -6.99 -3.18
CA THR A 44 11.08 -7.78 -1.96
C THR A 44 9.91 -8.75 -2.12
N MET A 45 9.08 -8.59 -3.16
CA MET A 45 7.81 -9.28 -3.36
C MET A 45 6.84 -9.13 -2.18
N ARG A 46 7.01 -8.08 -1.37
CA ARG A 46 6.17 -7.78 -0.21
C ARG A 46 5.06 -6.79 -0.57
N PRO A 47 3.86 -6.91 0.03
CA PRO A 47 2.88 -5.85 0.02
C PRO A 47 3.45 -4.61 0.71
N SER A 48 3.44 -3.49 0.00
CA SER A 48 4.03 -2.24 0.45
C SER A 48 3.08 -1.06 0.19
N VAL A 49 3.31 0.03 0.92
CA VAL A 49 2.59 1.28 0.74
C VAL A 49 3.57 2.44 0.72
N VAL A 50 3.53 3.25 -0.32
CA VAL A 50 4.17 4.56 -0.33
C VAL A 50 3.18 5.59 0.20
N TYR A 51 3.66 6.59 0.94
CA TYR A 51 2.80 7.64 1.48
C TYR A 51 3.53 8.98 1.62
N ARG A 52 2.76 10.06 1.56
CA ARG A 52 3.25 11.43 1.76
C ARG A 52 3.43 11.73 3.25
N ARG A 53 4.60 12.26 3.64
CA ARG A 53 4.90 12.74 4.99
C ARG A 53 4.79 14.26 5.06
N HIS A 54 4.66 14.77 6.29
CA HIS A 54 4.78 16.22 6.53
C HIS A 54 6.19 16.72 6.18
N GLY A 55 6.27 17.89 5.55
CA GLY A 55 7.55 18.52 5.21
C GLY A 55 8.21 18.03 3.93
N TRP A 56 7.44 17.76 2.87
CA TRP A 56 7.96 17.44 1.53
C TRP A 56 8.82 16.17 1.46
N SER A 57 8.45 15.14 2.21
CA SER A 57 9.12 13.84 2.15
C SER A 57 8.13 12.72 1.90
N TYR A 58 8.64 11.61 1.39
CA TYR A 58 7.90 10.37 1.18
C TYR A 58 8.38 9.31 2.17
N GLY A 59 7.49 8.38 2.51
CA GLY A 59 7.79 7.21 3.33
C GLY A 59 7.28 5.94 2.66
N VAL A 60 7.85 4.81 3.06
CA VAL A 60 7.43 3.48 2.61
C VAL A 60 7.22 2.60 3.84
N PHE A 61 6.09 1.91 3.91
CA PHE A 61 5.90 0.79 4.83
C PHE A 61 5.78 -0.49 4.04
N GLU A 62 6.36 -1.57 4.57
CA GLU A 62 6.24 -2.91 4.02
C GLU A 62 5.63 -3.82 5.07
N ILE A 63 4.83 -4.79 4.62
CA ILE A 63 4.30 -5.84 5.46
C ILE A 63 5.05 -7.12 5.13
N ASP A 64 5.70 -7.69 6.14
CA ASP A 64 6.19 -9.05 6.05
C ASP A 64 5.10 -10.02 6.51
N THR A 65 5.01 -11.16 5.83
CA THR A 65 4.09 -12.24 6.21
C THR A 65 4.93 -13.43 6.68
N PRO A 66 4.41 -14.29 7.58
CA PRO A 66 5.14 -15.50 7.97
C PRO A 66 5.58 -16.34 6.76
N GLU A 67 4.74 -16.41 5.71
CA GLU A 67 5.04 -17.07 4.43
C GLU A 67 6.23 -16.44 3.68
N ASN A 68 6.46 -15.14 3.84
CA ASN A 68 7.57 -14.41 3.21
C ASN A 68 8.86 -14.52 4.04
N VAL A 69 8.77 -14.60 5.38
CA VAL A 69 9.93 -14.83 6.27
C VAL A 69 10.58 -16.18 5.99
N ASP A 70 9.78 -17.23 5.77
CA ASP A 70 10.30 -18.59 5.53
C ASP A 70 11.03 -18.74 4.19
N LYS A 71 10.75 -17.88 3.20
CA LYS A 71 11.44 -17.88 1.89
C LYS A 71 12.84 -17.27 1.91
N GLN A 72 13.17 -16.51 2.95
CA GLN A 72 14.50 -15.89 3.11
C GLN A 72 15.48 -16.76 3.91
N LYS A 73 15.03 -17.94 4.38
CA LYS A 73 15.83 -18.89 5.17
C LYS A 73 16.33 -20.05 4.31
#